data_AF-A0A553NT86-F1
#
_entry.id   AF-A0A553NT86-F1
#
_cell.length_a   1.000
_cell.length_b   1.000
_cell.length_c   1.000
_cell.angle_alpha   90.00
_cell.angle_beta   90.00
_cell.angle_gamma   90.00
#
_symmetry.space_group_name_H-M   'P 1'
#
loop_
_entity.id
_entity.type
_entity.pdbx_description
1 polymer ?
#
loop_
_entity_poly.entity_id
_entity_poly.type
_entity_poly.pdbx_seq_one_letter_code
_entity_poly.pdbx_strand_id
1 'polypeptide(L)'
;MCSYKAVEVRLDVWGIQGRVEDFIQKSIREILLVGHRQAVAWLDDWYGMTIEDVREYELKMQSETNARMQEDLKEEQDELDSSEPSSGSVTPGTPAPKKGWFPWS
;
A
#
# COMPACT_ATOMS: atom_id res chain seq x y z
N MET A 1 -25.87 -3.59 8.67
CA MET A 1 -25.31 -4.83 8.06
C MET A 1 -24.11 -5.31 8.88
N CYS A 2 -23.67 -6.56 8.70
CA CYS A 2 -22.46 -7.09 9.34
C CYS A 2 -21.73 -7.99 8.33
N SER A 3 -20.42 -7.78 8.17
CA SER A 3 -19.56 -8.63 7.35
C SER A 3 -18.70 -9.49 8.26
N TYR A 4 -18.82 -10.81 8.14
CA TYR A 4 -18.00 -11.77 8.87
C TYR A 4 -16.79 -12.13 8.02
N LYS A 5 -15.61 -11.57 8.37
CA LYS A 5 -14.35 -11.81 7.66
C LYS A 5 -13.48 -12.79 8.46
N ALA A 6 -13.53 -14.07 8.08
CA ALA A 6 -12.64 -15.09 8.63
C ALA A 6 -11.25 -14.96 7.97
N VAL A 7 -10.21 -14.74 8.77
CA VAL A 7 -8.84 -14.49 8.29
C VAL A 7 -7.93 -15.57 8.81
N GLU A 8 -7.30 -16.30 7.89
CA GLU A 8 -6.26 -17.28 8.17
C GLU A 8 -4.93 -16.80 7.60
N VAL A 9 -3.88 -16.85 8.42
CA VAL A 9 -2.52 -16.49 8.03
C VAL A 9 -1.63 -17.70 8.32
N ARG A 10 -0.82 -18.09 7.34
CA ARG A 10 0.15 -19.17 7.47
C ARG A 10 1.49 -18.71 6.92
N LEU A 11 2.54 -18.85 7.71
CA LEU A 11 3.92 -18.57 7.32
C LEU A 11 4.82 -19.72 7.75
N ASP A 12 5.19 -20.58 6.81
CA ASP A 12 6.05 -21.73 7.08
C ASP A 12 7.53 -21.35 7.06
N VAL A 13 7.94 -20.49 8.00
CA VAL A 13 9.34 -20.06 8.16
C VAL A 13 9.81 -20.27 9.60
N TRP A 14 10.82 -21.13 9.74
CA TRP A 14 11.37 -21.48 11.04
C TRP A 14 11.89 -20.24 11.80
N GLY A 15 11.61 -20.19 13.10
CA GLY A 15 12.10 -19.15 14.00
C GLY A 15 11.32 -17.82 13.99
N ILE A 16 10.48 -17.54 12.98
CA ILE A 16 9.71 -16.28 12.91
C ILE A 16 8.20 -16.45 12.69
N GLN A 17 7.74 -17.66 12.35
CA GLN A 17 6.34 -17.97 12.03
C GLN A 17 5.32 -17.24 12.92
N GLY A 18 5.23 -17.60 14.20
CA GLY A 18 4.18 -17.07 15.09
C GLY A 18 4.23 -15.55 15.25
N ARG A 19 5.43 -14.96 15.33
CA ARG A 19 5.58 -13.51 15.46
C ARG A 19 5.05 -12.78 14.22
N VAL A 20 5.31 -13.31 13.03
CA VAL A 20 4.86 -12.69 11.78
C VAL A 20 3.38 -12.94 11.53
N GLU A 21 2.89 -14.15 11.79
CA GLU A 21 1.46 -14.47 11.69
C GLU A 21 0.62 -13.57 12.61
N ASP A 22 1.03 -13.41 13.88
CA ASP A 22 0.38 -12.51 14.83
C ASP A 22 0.43 -11.04 14.38
N PHE A 23 1.57 -10.63 13.82
CA PHE A 23 1.74 -9.28 13.29
C PHE A 23 0.78 -9.03 12.13
N ILE A 24 0.69 -9.95 11.17
CA ILE A 24 -0.21 -9.82 10.01
C ILE A 24 -1.67 -9.80 10.47
N GLN A 25 -2.06 -10.66 11.42
CA GLN A 25 -3.43 -10.66 11.97
C GLN A 25 -3.80 -9.30 12.59
N LYS A 26 -2.87 -8.68 13.35
CA LYS A 26 -3.07 -7.33 13.90
C LYS A 26 -3.16 -6.28 12.80
N SER A 27 -2.27 -6.34 11.81
CA SER A 27 -2.27 -5.40 10.68
C SER A 27 -3.57 -5.48 9.87
N ILE A 28 -4.09 -6.67 9.61
CA ILE A 28 -5.37 -6.86 8.92
C ILE A 28 -6.52 -6.25 9.74
N ARG A 29 -6.52 -6.42 11.06
CA ARG A 29 -7.53 -5.78 11.93
C ARG A 29 -7.50 -4.26 11.80
N GLU A 30 -6.31 -3.66 11.84
CA GLU A 30 -6.16 -2.21 11.73
C GLU A 30 -6.58 -1.69 10.35
N ILE A 31 -6.18 -2.38 9.26
CA ILE A 31 -6.58 -2.03 7.89
C ILE A 31 -8.11 -2.12 7.74
N LEU A 32 -8.73 -3.16 8.29
CA LEU A 32 -10.18 -3.31 8.24
C LEU A 32 -10.89 -2.24 9.05
N LEU A 33 -10.43 -1.93 10.28
CA LEU A 33 -11.02 -0.86 11.10
C LEU A 33 -10.89 0.50 10.39
N VAL A 34 -9.67 0.75 9.92
CA VAL A 34 -9.22 1.67 8.87
C VAL A 34 -10.29 2.02 7.84
N GLY A 35 -10.40 1.10 6.89
CA GLY A 35 -11.21 1.19 5.69
C GLY A 35 -12.70 1.23 5.95
N HIS A 36 -13.23 0.57 7.00
CA HIS A 36 -14.66 0.66 7.29
C HIS A 36 -15.06 2.05 7.80
N ARG A 37 -14.22 2.72 8.59
CA ARG A 37 -14.49 4.11 8.99
C ARG A 37 -14.52 5.02 7.78
N GLN A 38 -13.59 4.83 6.85
CA GLN A 38 -13.49 5.62 5.63
C GLN A 38 -14.63 5.35 4.66
N ALA A 39 -14.99 4.07 4.44
CA ALA A 39 -16.11 3.70 3.59
C ALA A 39 -17.42 4.35 4.07
N VAL A 40 -17.61 4.46 5.40
CA VAL A 40 -18.76 5.18 5.97
C VAL A 40 -18.61 6.70 5.80
N ALA A 41 -17.41 7.25 5.98
CA ALA A 41 -17.16 8.68 5.79
C ALA A 41 -17.35 9.14 4.33
N TRP A 42 -17.09 8.26 3.37
CA TRP A 42 -17.27 8.49 1.93
C TRP A 42 -18.66 8.07 1.42
N LEU A 43 -19.64 7.90 2.31
CA LEU A 43 -20.98 7.45 1.92
C LEU A 43 -21.58 8.34 0.83
N ASP A 44 -21.43 9.65 0.94
CA ASP A 44 -21.94 10.60 -0.06
C ASP A 44 -21.25 10.48 -1.43
N ASP A 45 -20.03 9.94 -1.48
CA ASP A 45 -19.26 9.80 -2.73
C ASP A 45 -19.72 8.58 -3.55
N TRP A 46 -20.07 7.47 -2.89
CA TRP A 46 -20.45 6.22 -3.56
C TRP A 46 -21.94 5.91 -3.51
N TYR A 47 -22.70 6.55 -2.62
CA TYR A 47 -24.14 6.33 -2.52
C TYR A 47 -24.85 6.83 -3.80
N GLY A 48 -25.49 5.90 -4.51
CA GLY A 48 -26.19 6.18 -5.76
C GLY A 48 -25.40 5.87 -7.03
N MET A 49 -24.13 5.44 -6.91
CA MET A 49 -23.38 4.92 -8.06
C MET A 49 -24.05 3.66 -8.62
N THR A 50 -24.05 3.56 -9.95
CA THR A 50 -24.39 2.32 -10.67
C THR A 50 -23.17 1.39 -10.73
N ILE A 51 -23.38 0.14 -11.13
CA ILE A 51 -22.27 -0.80 -11.30
C ILE A 51 -21.36 -0.38 -12.47
N GLU A 52 -21.91 0.30 -13.47
CA GLU A 52 -21.14 0.92 -14.57
C GLU A 52 -20.21 2.02 -14.05
N ASP A 53 -20.71 2.93 -13.20
CA ASP A 53 -19.90 3.99 -12.59
C ASP A 53 -18.74 3.41 -11.76
N VAL A 54 -19.00 2.31 -11.02
CA VAL A 54 -17.97 1.61 -10.23
C VAL A 54 -16.88 1.04 -11.15
N ARG A 55 -17.24 0.44 -12.28
CA ARG A 55 -16.27 -0.10 -13.25
C ARG A 55 -15.43 1.00 -13.89
N GLU A 56 -16.03 2.13 -14.25
CA GLU A 56 -15.30 3.29 -14.78
C GLU A 56 -14.32 3.85 -13.74
N TYR A 57 -14.76 3.93 -12.48
CA TYR A 57 -13.91 4.34 -11.35
C TYR A 57 -12.71 3.38 -11.17
N GLU A 58 -12.93 2.07 -11.18
CA GLU A 58 -11.88 1.05 -11.07
C GLU A 58 -10.85 1.18 -12.20
N LEU A 59 -11.31 1.34 -13.46
CA LEU A 59 -10.43 1.51 -14.63
C LEU A 59 -9.58 2.77 -14.51
N LYS A 60 -10.21 3.90 -14.12
CA LYS A 60 -9.50 5.16 -13.91
C LYS A 60 -8.43 5.02 -12.83
N MET A 61 -8.80 4.53 -11.64
CA MET A 61 -7.87 4.35 -10.53
C MET A 61 -6.71 3.40 -10.88
N GLN A 62 -6.98 2.33 -11.63
CA GLN A 62 -5.95 1.41 -12.10
C GLN A 62 -4.94 2.12 -13.03
N SER A 63 -5.43 2.91 -13.99
CA SER A 63 -4.58 3.65 -14.91
C SER A 63 -3.71 4.69 -14.20
N GLU A 64 -4.28 5.44 -13.26
CA GLU A 64 -3.56 6.45 -12.47
C GLU A 64 -2.50 5.82 -11.57
N THR A 65 -2.82 4.71 -10.92
CA THR A 65 -1.87 3.96 -10.08
C THR A 65 -0.71 3.43 -10.91
N ASN A 66 -0.99 2.82 -12.07
CA ASN A 66 0.04 2.27 -12.95
C ASN A 66 0.98 3.36 -13.51
N ALA A 67 0.43 4.52 -13.89
CA ALA A 67 1.23 5.62 -14.40
C ALA A 67 2.24 6.10 -13.35
N ARG A 68 1.80 6.27 -12.10
CA ARG A 68 2.69 6.73 -11.01
C ARG A 68 3.71 5.69 -10.59
N MET A 69 3.34 4.41 -10.55
CA MET A 69 4.33 3.34 -10.33
C MET A 69 5.46 3.37 -11.38
N GLN A 70 5.15 3.73 -12.64
CA GLN A 70 6.17 3.90 -13.68
C GLN A 70 6.99 5.17 -13.50
N GLU A 71 6.40 6.25 -12.99
CA GLU A 71 7.12 7.48 -12.65
C GLU A 71 8.10 7.24 -11.50
N ASP A 72 7.65 6.62 -10.41
CA ASP A 72 8.50 6.27 -9.25
C ASP A 72 9.70 5.41 -9.67
N LEU A 73 9.48 4.44 -10.57
CA LEU A 73 10.56 3.60 -11.09
C LEU A 73 11.56 4.38 -11.96
N LYS A 74 11.10 5.38 -12.72
CA LYS A 74 11.99 6.25 -13.50
C LYS A 74 12.80 7.15 -12.59
N GLU A 75 12.16 7.75 -11.58
CA GLU A 75 12.84 8.57 -10.57
C GLU A 75 13.94 7.78 -9.85
N GLU A 76 13.66 6.54 -9.43
CA GLU A 76 14.66 5.67 -8.81
C GLU A 76 15.81 5.30 -9.77
N GLN A 77 15.51 5.08 -11.05
CA GLN A 77 16.51 4.76 -12.08
C GLN A 77 17.44 5.95 -12.37
N ASP A 78 16.87 7.16 -12.46
CA ASP A 78 17.62 8.40 -12.69
C ASP A 78 18.50 8.77 -11.47
N GLU A 79 18.01 8.52 -10.24
CA GLU A 79 18.82 8.66 -9.02
C GLU A 79 20.03 7.70 -9.02
N LEU A 80 19.85 6.45 -9.45
CA LEU A 80 20.92 5.46 -9.54
C LEU A 80 21.97 5.80 -10.62
N ASP A 81 21.55 6.22 -11.81
CA ASP A 81 22.44 6.52 -12.94
C ASP A 81 23.23 7.83 -12.71
N SER A 82 22.70 8.75 -11.89
CA SER A 82 23.40 9.99 -11.52
C SER A 82 24.50 9.81 -10.46
N SER A 83 24.64 8.61 -9.87
CA SER A 83 25.68 8.30 -8.88
C SER A 83 26.93 7.65 -9.51
N GLU A 84 27.90 8.46 -9.95
CA GLU A 84 29.23 7.96 -10.38
C GLU A 84 29.97 7.23 -9.25
N PRO A 85 30.85 6.25 -9.55
CA PRO A 85 31.59 5.50 -8.53
C PRO A 85 32.71 6.37 -7.93
N SER A 86 32.39 7.15 -6.89
CA SER A 86 33.43 7.76 -6.06
C SER A 86 34.03 6.70 -5.13
N SER A 87 35.33 6.45 -5.29
CA SER A 87 36.10 5.58 -4.41
C SER A 87 36.11 6.17 -2.99
N GLY A 88 35.38 5.56 -2.05
CA GLY A 88 35.44 5.94 -0.65
C GLY A 88 34.35 5.32 0.22
N SER A 89 34.74 4.33 1.04
CA SER A 89 34.09 3.92 2.30
C SER A 89 32.54 3.98 2.37
N VAL A 90 31.86 2.91 1.95
CA VAL A 90 30.40 2.77 2.06
C VAL A 90 30.00 2.48 3.52
N THR A 91 29.31 3.43 4.15
CA THR A 91 28.46 3.14 5.33
C THR A 91 27.01 3.14 4.81
N PRO A 92 26.19 2.09 5.04
CA PRO A 92 24.82 2.08 4.54
C PRO A 92 23.99 3.13 5.29
N GLY A 93 23.65 4.23 4.61
CA GLY A 93 22.72 5.22 5.13
C GLY A 93 21.28 4.71 5.02
N THR A 94 20.49 4.89 6.07
CA THR A 94 19.05 4.65 6.04
C THR A 94 18.40 5.64 5.07
N PRO A 95 17.69 5.19 4.02
CA PRO A 95 16.97 6.10 3.13
C PRO A 95 15.90 6.88 3.90
N ALA A 96 15.73 8.16 3.56
CA ALA A 96 14.72 9.01 4.17
C ALA A 96 13.30 8.44 3.93
N PRO A 97 12.36 8.60 4.87
CA PRO A 97 11.01 8.08 4.68
C PRO A 97 10.34 8.84 3.53
N LYS A 98 10.09 8.16 2.41
CA LYS A 98 9.24 8.67 1.33
C LYS A 98 7.83 8.90 1.91
N LYS A 99 7.24 10.05 1.60
CA LYS A 99 5.91 10.43 2.07
C LYS A 99 4.90 9.37 1.61
N GLY A 100 4.13 8.82 2.54
CA GLY A 100 3.22 7.73 2.23
C GLY A 100 2.16 8.15 1.22
N TRP A 101 1.87 7.23 0.31
CA TRP A 101 0.99 7.40 -0.84
C TRP A 101 -0.47 7.70 -0.45
N PHE A 102 -0.90 7.25 0.73
CA PHE A 102 -2.24 7.57 1.21
C PHE A 102 -2.24 8.96 1.85
N PRO A 103 -3.18 9.84 1.52
CA PRO A 103 -3.22 11.22 2.02
C PRO A 103 -3.39 11.36 3.55
N TRP A 104 -3.42 10.25 4.30
CA TRP A 104 -3.51 10.20 5.75
C TRP A 104 -2.25 9.67 6.46
N SER A 105 -1.15 9.41 5.75
CA SER A 105 0.15 9.06 6.36
C SER A 105 0.99 10.29 6.72
#